data_AF-A0A7C1BVI4-F1
#
_entry.id   AF-A0A7C1BVI4-F1
#
_cell.length_a   1.000
_cell.length_b   1.000
_cell.length_c   1.000
_cell.angle_alpha   90.00
_cell.angle_beta   90.00
_cell.angle_gamma   90.00
#
_symmetry.space_group_name_H-M   'P 1'
#
loop_
_entity.id
_entity.type
_entity.pdbx_description
1 polymer ?
#
loop_
_entity_poly.entity_id
_entity_poly.type
_entity_poly.pdbx_seq_one_letter_code
_entity_poly.pdbx_strand_id
1 'polypeptide(L)'
;MSLLPLEVGVSLSNVILEGIFRYNVRNITQGKLIECIAVFEEAQNVLNRDAVKEGQSYFVRWAKEGRKYHLGLIYVTQQPGAIAEEIVSQTDNFFVMHLLGKGDIDALRRANPHYDGVISEFLLKETIIGNTYVYSAPKQPYVFPCKVSEFRESLIQNLINQQNFQLQISVNKEMNELRNILMEVKNSSSSDEEENKIIGNFSRRIYEYFRERGISLPFADDNNQWIDFEQARNLYLQLRP
;
A
#
# COMPACT_ATOMS: atom_id res chain seq x y z
N MET A 1 -14.79 -8.90 -4.51
CA MET A 1 -13.74 -9.73 -5.13
C MET A 1 -12.87 -8.83 -5.97
N SER A 2 -11.55 -8.91 -5.85
CA SER A 2 -10.62 -8.10 -6.65
C SER A 2 -10.87 -8.33 -8.13
N LEU A 3 -10.94 -7.23 -8.90
CA LEU A 3 -11.13 -7.26 -10.35
C LEU A 3 -9.82 -7.52 -11.10
N LEU A 4 -8.67 -7.47 -10.43
CA LEU A 4 -7.36 -7.85 -10.97
C LEU A 4 -6.80 -9.09 -10.25
N PRO A 5 -6.07 -9.98 -10.95
CA PRO A 5 -5.26 -11.01 -10.31
C PRO A 5 -4.31 -10.40 -9.27
N LEU A 6 -4.05 -11.11 -8.16
CA LEU A 6 -3.23 -10.60 -7.06
C LEU A 6 -1.83 -10.20 -7.52
N GLU A 7 -1.18 -11.02 -8.33
CA GLU A 7 0.17 -10.78 -8.87
C GLU A 7 0.24 -9.46 -9.66
N VAL A 8 -0.75 -9.22 -10.51
CA VAL A 8 -0.88 -7.98 -11.29
C VAL A 8 -1.09 -6.77 -10.37
N GLY A 9 -1.94 -6.90 -9.34
CA GLY A 9 -2.16 -5.84 -8.37
C GLY A 9 -0.90 -5.50 -7.56
N VAL A 10 -0.16 -6.51 -7.12
CA VAL A 10 1.12 -6.36 -6.40
C VAL A 10 2.17 -5.71 -7.29
N SER A 11 2.30 -6.17 -8.53
CA SER A 11 3.21 -5.61 -9.54
C SER A 11 2.95 -4.11 -9.76
N LEU A 12 1.71 -3.75 -10.09
CA LEU A 12 1.33 -2.35 -10.34
C LEU A 12 1.61 -1.47 -9.12
N SER A 13 1.23 -1.95 -7.93
CA SER A 13 1.48 -1.26 -6.68
C SER A 13 2.98 -1.05 -6.43
N ASN A 14 3.80 -2.07 -6.70
CA ASN A 14 5.25 -1.99 -6.55
C ASN A 14 5.87 -0.90 -7.45
N VAL A 15 5.40 -0.76 -8.69
CA VAL A 15 5.84 0.28 -9.64
C VAL A 15 5.45 1.68 -9.15
N ILE A 16 4.22 1.85 -8.66
CA ILE A 16 3.77 3.14 -8.10
C ILE A 16 4.61 3.52 -6.87
N LEU A 17 4.79 2.57 -5.95
CA LEU A 17 5.63 2.75 -4.76
C LEU A 17 7.06 3.09 -5.15
N GLU A 18 7.64 2.38 -6.13
CA GLU A 18 8.96 2.67 -6.66
C GLU A 18 9.06 4.12 -7.14
N GLY A 19 8.12 4.54 -7.98
CA GLY A 19 8.11 5.87 -8.58
C GLY A 19 8.10 6.99 -7.54
N ILE A 20 7.20 6.89 -6.55
CA ILE A 20 7.11 7.86 -5.45
C ILE A 20 8.38 7.82 -4.59
N PHE A 21 8.83 6.62 -4.22
CA PHE A 21 10.01 6.45 -3.36
C PHE A 21 11.26 7.07 -4.00
N ARG A 22 11.53 6.74 -5.28
CA ARG A 22 12.69 7.27 -6.01
C ARG A 22 12.59 8.78 -6.23
N TYR A 23 11.39 9.31 -6.44
CA TYR A 23 11.19 10.75 -6.54
C TYR A 23 11.61 11.46 -5.26
N ASN A 24 11.12 10.99 -4.09
CA ASN A 24 11.49 11.61 -2.82
C ASN A 24 12.98 11.45 -2.52
N VAL A 25 13.57 10.29 -2.81
CA VAL A 25 15.03 10.07 -2.68
C VAL A 25 15.84 11.09 -3.50
N ARG A 26 15.44 11.33 -4.76
CA ARG A 26 16.16 12.26 -5.66
C ARG A 26 16.01 13.72 -5.25
N ASN A 27 14.85 14.09 -4.69
CA ASN A 27 14.49 15.48 -4.44
C ASN A 27 14.57 15.91 -2.96
N ILE A 28 15.01 15.03 -2.06
CA ILE A 28 15.09 15.31 -0.62
C ILE A 28 15.92 16.56 -0.29
N THR A 29 17.03 16.78 -1.00
CA THR A 29 17.89 17.95 -0.80
C THR A 29 17.28 19.25 -1.31
N GLN A 30 16.29 19.16 -2.21
CA GLN A 30 15.60 20.30 -2.81
C GLN A 30 14.30 20.64 -2.06
N GLY A 31 13.90 19.82 -1.07
CA GLY A 31 12.64 19.98 -0.35
C GLY A 31 11.38 19.74 -1.18
N LYS A 32 11.51 19.22 -2.41
CA LYS A 32 10.38 18.88 -3.29
C LYS A 32 9.99 17.43 -3.06
N LEU A 33 9.17 17.21 -2.04
CA LEU A 33 8.77 15.88 -1.60
C LEU A 33 7.29 15.64 -1.84
N ILE A 34 6.94 14.39 -2.11
CA ILE A 34 5.57 13.91 -2.10
C ILE A 34 5.27 13.42 -0.69
N GLU A 35 4.33 14.08 0.00
CA GLU A 35 3.78 13.58 1.26
C GLU A 35 2.77 12.49 0.94
N CYS A 36 3.08 11.25 1.32
CA CYS A 36 2.25 10.09 0.98
C CYS A 36 2.20 9.11 2.16
N ILE A 37 1.01 8.57 2.40
CA ILE A 37 0.80 7.41 3.27
C ILE A 37 0.38 6.26 2.37
N ALA A 38 1.21 5.23 2.30
CA ALA A 38 0.84 3.98 1.66
C ALA A 38 -0.01 3.13 2.62
N VAL A 39 -1.08 2.53 2.12
CA VAL A 39 -1.93 1.61 2.89
C VAL A 39 -1.86 0.22 2.28
N PHE A 40 -1.28 -0.74 3.00
CA PHE A 40 -1.16 -2.13 2.56
C PHE A 40 -2.17 -3.02 3.27
N GLU A 41 -3.25 -3.36 2.59
CA GLU A 41 -4.18 -4.41 3.03
C GLU A 41 -3.58 -5.81 2.80
N GLU A 42 -3.94 -6.78 3.64
CA GLU A 42 -3.39 -8.14 3.63
C GLU A 42 -1.85 -8.17 3.55
N ALA A 43 -1.23 -7.35 4.39
CA ALA A 43 0.19 -7.02 4.34
C ALA A 43 1.13 -8.25 4.42
N GLN A 44 0.67 -9.38 4.93
CA GLN A 44 1.43 -10.64 4.96
C GLN A 44 1.79 -11.16 3.57
N ASN A 45 1.08 -10.73 2.52
CA ASN A 45 1.41 -11.09 1.15
C ASN A 45 2.67 -10.38 0.65
N VAL A 46 3.02 -9.23 1.21
CA VAL A 46 4.08 -8.33 0.68
C VAL A 46 5.18 -8.00 1.70
N LEU A 47 4.95 -8.24 3.00
CA LEU A 47 5.89 -7.97 4.10
C LEU A 47 6.27 -9.24 4.89
N ASN A 48 6.12 -10.42 4.29
CA ASN A 48 6.57 -11.68 4.92
C ASN A 48 8.11 -11.78 4.96
N ARG A 49 8.61 -12.77 5.70
CA ARG A 49 10.04 -12.99 5.92
C ARG A 49 10.82 -13.18 4.62
N ASP A 50 10.25 -13.83 3.62
CA ASP A 50 10.96 -14.15 2.39
C ASP A 50 11.05 -12.91 1.48
N ALA A 51 9.96 -12.14 1.34
CA ALA A 51 9.98 -10.84 0.66
C ALA A 51 11.02 -9.89 1.26
N VAL A 52 11.13 -9.91 2.60
CA VAL A 52 12.08 -9.07 3.33
C VAL A 52 13.54 -9.53 3.17
N LYS A 53 13.81 -10.83 3.09
CA LYS A 53 15.14 -11.38 2.79
C LYS A 53 15.59 -11.06 1.36
N GLU A 54 14.68 -11.14 0.39
CA GLU A 54 14.95 -10.75 -0.98
C GLU A 54 15.29 -9.26 -1.08
N GLY A 55 14.55 -8.42 -0.35
CA GLY A 55 14.83 -6.99 -0.17
C GLY A 55 14.65 -6.14 -1.43
N GLN A 56 14.22 -6.71 -2.55
CA GLN A 56 14.05 -6.01 -3.83
C GLN A 56 12.73 -5.25 -3.90
N SER A 57 11.70 -5.74 -3.21
CA SER A 57 10.35 -5.16 -3.26
C SER A 57 10.31 -3.76 -2.65
N TYR A 58 9.66 -2.83 -3.35
CA TYR A 58 9.43 -1.49 -2.82
C TYR A 58 8.43 -1.48 -1.67
N PHE A 59 7.61 -2.52 -1.47
CA PHE A 59 6.82 -2.67 -0.24
C PHE A 59 7.75 -2.77 0.99
N VAL A 60 8.78 -3.60 0.92
CA VAL A 60 9.76 -3.80 2.00
C VAL A 60 10.61 -2.54 2.20
N ARG A 61 11.11 -1.95 1.11
CA ARG A 61 11.91 -0.72 1.19
C ARG A 61 11.09 0.44 1.76
N TRP A 62 9.82 0.56 1.39
CA TRP A 62 8.92 1.55 1.96
C TRP A 62 8.75 1.35 3.47
N ALA A 63 8.51 0.12 3.90
CA ALA A 63 8.35 -0.21 5.32
C ALA A 63 9.62 0.08 6.15
N LYS A 64 10.81 -0.25 5.63
CA LYS A 64 12.08 -0.06 6.35
C LYS A 64 12.66 1.34 6.27
N GLU A 65 12.48 2.02 5.15
CA GLU A 65 13.22 3.25 4.83
C GLU A 65 12.32 4.46 4.57
N GLY A 66 11.01 4.27 4.37
CA GLY A 66 10.08 5.33 3.96
C GLY A 66 10.12 6.56 4.89
N ARG A 67 10.30 6.35 6.20
CA ARG A 67 10.44 7.42 7.19
C ARG A 67 11.57 8.42 6.86
N LYS A 68 12.68 7.95 6.28
CA LYS A 68 13.82 8.81 5.88
C LYS A 68 13.43 9.79 4.77
N TYR A 69 12.38 9.47 4.03
CA TYR A 69 11.94 10.18 2.83
C TYR A 69 10.54 10.77 2.98
N HIS A 70 10.06 10.97 4.21
CA HIS A 70 8.72 11.49 4.52
C HIS A 70 7.56 10.68 3.93
N LEU A 71 7.76 9.35 3.81
CA LEU A 71 6.76 8.41 3.35
C LEU A 71 6.22 7.62 4.54
N GLY A 72 4.92 7.79 4.81
CA GLY A 72 4.20 7.07 5.85
C GLY A 72 3.71 5.70 5.38
N LEU A 73 3.46 4.81 6.32
CA LEU A 73 2.92 3.48 6.06
C LEU A 73 1.85 3.13 7.09
N ILE A 74 0.72 2.64 6.60
CA ILE A 74 -0.26 1.87 7.35
C ILE A 74 -0.28 0.49 6.71
N TYR A 75 -0.12 -0.56 7.50
CA TYR A 75 -0.25 -1.92 7.00
C TYR A 75 -1.24 -2.68 7.89
N VAL A 76 -2.14 -3.42 7.25
CA VAL A 76 -3.27 -4.10 7.88
C VAL A 76 -3.15 -5.58 7.61
N THR A 77 -3.32 -6.40 8.64
CA THR A 77 -3.23 -7.86 8.54
C THR A 77 -4.05 -8.54 9.62
N GLN A 78 -4.61 -9.70 9.28
CA GLN A 78 -5.24 -10.61 10.24
C GLN A 78 -4.21 -11.57 10.88
N GLN A 79 -2.99 -11.65 10.33
CA GLN A 79 -1.94 -12.62 10.68
C GLN A 79 -0.63 -11.88 11.01
N PRO A 80 -0.55 -11.15 12.13
CA PRO A 80 0.67 -10.41 12.48
C PRO A 80 1.90 -11.31 12.59
N GLY A 81 1.75 -12.60 12.92
CA GLY A 81 2.85 -13.57 12.94
C GLY A 81 3.42 -13.93 11.57
N ALA A 82 2.69 -13.64 10.48
CA ALA A 82 3.15 -13.84 9.10
C ALA A 82 3.95 -12.65 8.56
N ILE A 83 3.88 -11.48 9.20
CA ILE A 83 4.74 -10.34 8.90
C ILE A 83 6.15 -10.59 9.44
N ALA A 84 7.16 -10.14 8.71
CA ALA A 84 8.54 -10.21 9.19
C ALA A 84 8.69 -9.43 10.52
N GLU A 85 9.28 -10.08 11.52
CA GLU A 85 9.40 -9.54 12.88
C GLU A 85 10.14 -8.20 12.92
N GLU A 86 11.14 -8.02 12.06
CA GLU A 86 11.89 -6.76 11.93
C GLU A 86 11.09 -5.59 11.35
N ILE A 87 9.97 -5.84 10.67
CA ILE A 87 9.03 -4.80 10.24
C ILE A 87 8.11 -4.45 11.41
N VAL A 88 7.53 -5.46 12.07
CA VAL A 88 6.59 -5.24 13.17
C VAL A 88 7.29 -4.55 14.35
N SER A 89 8.53 -4.93 14.68
CA SER A 89 9.29 -4.34 15.79
C SER A 89 9.72 -2.88 15.56
N GLN A 90 9.72 -2.41 14.30
CA GLN A 90 10.00 -1.02 13.95
C GLN A 90 8.74 -0.15 13.85
N THR A 91 7.57 -0.73 14.13
CA THR A 91 6.30 -0.02 14.04
C THR A 91 6.07 0.83 15.28
N ASP A 92 5.87 2.13 15.09
CA ASP A 92 5.66 3.06 16.20
C ASP A 92 4.23 2.98 16.76
N ASN A 93 3.23 2.73 15.90
CA ASN A 93 1.82 2.83 16.25
C ASN A 93 1.09 1.51 15.99
N PHE A 94 0.38 1.03 17.00
CA PHE A 94 -0.37 -0.22 16.96
C PHE A 94 -1.84 0.03 17.27
N PHE A 95 -2.70 -0.55 16.45
CA PHE A 95 -4.14 -0.63 16.65
C PHE A 95 -4.51 -2.10 16.59
N VAL A 96 -4.60 -2.76 17.75
CA VAL A 96 -4.76 -4.21 17.82
C VAL A 96 -6.16 -4.53 18.27
N MET A 97 -6.91 -5.24 17.43
CA MET A 97 -8.23 -5.77 17.74
C MET A 97 -8.11 -7.23 18.20
N HIS A 98 -9.24 -7.93 18.36
CA HIS A 98 -9.26 -9.35 18.71
C HIS A 98 -8.32 -10.19 17.83
N LEU A 99 -7.45 -11.00 18.46
CA LEU A 99 -6.56 -11.94 17.78
C LEU A 99 -6.88 -13.37 18.24
N LEU A 100 -7.24 -14.23 17.28
CA LEU A 100 -7.63 -15.62 17.55
C LEU A 100 -6.43 -16.54 17.82
N GLY A 101 -5.30 -16.29 17.15
CA GLY A 101 -4.14 -17.16 17.16
C GLY A 101 -3.20 -16.87 18.34
N LYS A 102 -2.90 -17.89 19.16
CA LYS A 102 -1.83 -17.76 20.18
C LYS A 102 -0.49 -17.40 19.56
N GLY A 103 -0.18 -17.94 18.37
CA GLY A 103 1.05 -17.61 17.63
C GLY A 103 1.13 -16.13 17.23
N ASP A 104 0.01 -15.53 16.83
CA ASP A 104 -0.11 -14.11 16.47
C ASP A 104 0.05 -13.20 17.70
N ILE A 105 -0.53 -13.60 18.83
CA ILE A 105 -0.33 -12.94 20.11
C ILE A 105 1.14 -12.99 20.52
N ASP A 106 1.78 -14.15 20.41
CA ASP A 106 3.19 -14.29 20.75
C ASP A 106 4.08 -13.46 19.82
N ALA A 107 3.73 -13.33 18.53
CA ALA A 107 4.42 -12.43 17.60
C ALA A 107 4.26 -10.96 17.98
N LEU A 108 3.04 -10.53 18.33
CA LEU A 108 2.77 -9.18 18.81
C LEU A 108 3.56 -8.87 20.08
N ARG A 109 3.59 -9.80 21.05
CA ARG A 109 4.33 -9.64 22.32
C ARG A 109 5.82 -9.46 22.11
N ARG A 110 6.42 -10.22 21.17
CA ARG A 110 7.84 -10.07 20.81
C ARG A 110 8.11 -8.73 20.13
N ALA A 111 7.21 -8.28 19.25
CA ALA A 111 7.38 -7.02 18.55
C ALA A 111 7.16 -5.80 19.45
N ASN A 112 6.18 -5.87 20.37
CA ASN A 112 5.85 -4.79 21.29
C ASN A 112 5.49 -5.36 22.68
N PRO A 113 6.43 -5.32 23.64
CA PRO A 113 6.22 -5.84 24.99
C PRO A 113 5.10 -5.18 25.79
N HIS A 114 4.61 -4.00 25.37
CA HIS A 114 3.45 -3.36 26.02
C HIS A 114 2.14 -4.16 25.87
N TYR A 115 2.09 -5.09 24.92
CA TYR A 115 0.96 -6.01 24.72
C TYR A 115 1.10 -7.32 25.54
N ASP A 116 2.14 -7.48 26.35
CA ASP A 116 2.32 -8.65 27.22
C ASP A 116 1.38 -8.63 28.45
N GLY A 117 1.36 -9.73 29.20
CA GLY A 117 0.57 -9.89 30.41
C GLY A 117 -0.94 -9.86 30.14
N VAL A 118 -1.66 -9.13 30.99
CA VAL A 118 -3.13 -9.06 30.97
C VAL A 118 -3.68 -8.56 29.63
N ILE A 119 -2.96 -7.69 28.92
CA ILE A 119 -3.39 -7.17 27.61
C ILE A 119 -3.49 -8.30 26.58
N SER A 120 -2.52 -9.22 26.54
CA SER A 120 -2.56 -10.38 25.65
C SER A 120 -3.75 -11.30 25.93
N GLU A 121 -4.13 -11.46 27.21
CA GLU A 121 -5.29 -12.26 27.59
C GLU A 121 -6.61 -11.60 27.16
N PHE A 122 -6.71 -10.27 27.28
CA PHE A 122 -7.85 -9.52 26.78
C PHE A 122 -7.96 -9.62 25.26
N LEU A 123 -6.85 -9.46 24.54
CA LEU A 123 -6.81 -9.59 23.09
C LEU A 123 -7.22 -10.98 22.59
N LEU A 124 -6.92 -12.05 23.34
CA LEU A 124 -7.32 -13.42 23.00
C LEU A 124 -8.82 -13.67 23.22
N LYS A 125 -9.39 -13.07 24.27
CA LYS A 125 -10.76 -13.31 24.72
C LYS A 125 -11.74 -12.20 24.35
N GLU A 126 -11.30 -11.21 23.59
CA GLU A 126 -12.12 -10.08 23.19
C GLU A 126 -13.35 -10.54 22.39
N THR A 127 -14.53 -10.04 22.77
CA THR A 127 -15.80 -10.38 22.12
C THR A 127 -16.53 -9.15 21.59
N ILE A 128 -16.10 -7.95 21.99
CA ILE A 128 -16.72 -6.70 21.60
C ILE A 128 -16.14 -6.26 20.26
N ILE A 129 -16.96 -6.34 19.22
CA ILE A 129 -16.62 -5.83 17.89
C ILE A 129 -16.29 -4.33 17.98
N GLY A 130 -15.17 -3.95 17.36
CA GLY A 130 -14.64 -2.59 17.36
C GLY A 130 -13.78 -2.24 18.58
N ASN A 131 -13.72 -3.08 19.61
CA ASN A 131 -12.81 -2.83 20.72
C ASN A 131 -11.36 -3.01 20.26
N THR A 132 -10.52 -2.03 20.54
CA THR A 132 -9.18 -1.88 19.99
C THR A 132 -8.23 -1.44 21.10
N TYR A 133 -7.07 -2.08 21.16
CA TYR A 133 -6.01 -1.83 22.13
C TYR A 133 -4.91 -1.04 21.42
N VAL A 134 -4.77 0.23 21.77
CA VAL A 134 -3.95 1.19 21.04
C VAL A 134 -2.66 1.50 21.80
N TYR A 135 -1.55 1.48 21.08
CA TYR A 135 -0.25 1.94 21.54
C TYR A 135 0.37 2.89 20.51
N SER A 136 0.98 3.99 20.97
CA SER A 136 1.62 4.97 20.09
C SER A 136 2.95 5.46 20.68
N ALA A 137 4.05 5.08 20.05
CA ALA A 137 5.38 5.52 20.40
C ALA A 137 5.63 6.98 19.97
N PRO A 138 6.60 7.67 20.58
CA PRO A 138 7.37 7.27 21.75
C PRO A 138 6.74 7.76 23.08
N LYS A 139 5.64 8.51 23.01
CA LYS A 139 5.14 9.28 24.16
C LYS A 139 4.11 8.54 25.01
N GLN A 140 3.44 7.52 24.48
CA GLN A 140 2.40 6.81 25.21
C GLN A 140 3.01 5.73 26.11
N PRO A 141 2.78 5.76 27.43
CA PRO A 141 3.46 4.85 28.36
C PRO A 141 2.79 3.46 28.50
N TYR A 142 1.52 3.31 28.08
CA TYR A 142 0.76 2.06 28.22
C TYR A 142 -0.24 1.87 27.07
N VAL A 143 -0.68 0.63 26.86
CA VAL A 143 -1.80 0.31 25.95
C VAL A 143 -3.10 0.79 26.57
N PHE A 144 -3.93 1.52 25.83
CA PHE A 144 -5.28 1.85 26.27
C PHE A 144 -6.33 1.20 25.36
N PRO A 145 -7.45 0.71 25.92
CA PRO A 145 -8.57 0.22 25.13
C PRO A 145 -9.45 1.39 24.65
N CYS A 146 -9.92 1.33 23.42
CA CYS A 146 -10.93 2.22 22.88
C CYS A 146 -11.89 1.45 21.95
N LYS A 147 -13.11 1.96 21.81
CA LYS A 147 -14.08 1.41 20.86
C LYS A 147 -14.04 2.23 19.57
N VAL A 148 -13.51 1.64 18.52
CA VAL A 148 -13.52 2.22 17.18
C VAL A 148 -14.95 2.26 16.68
N SER A 149 -15.33 3.41 16.11
CA SER A 149 -16.66 3.61 15.56
C SER A 149 -16.83 2.80 14.28
N GLU A 150 -17.99 2.20 14.13
CA GLU A 150 -18.38 1.55 12.89
C GLU A 150 -18.36 2.56 11.73
N PHE A 151 -17.74 2.16 10.63
CA PHE A 151 -17.76 2.92 9.40
C PHE A 151 -19.19 2.95 8.84
N ARG A 152 -19.80 4.14 8.78
CA ARG A 152 -21.12 4.35 8.18
C ARG A 152 -21.02 5.35 7.04
N GLU A 153 -21.66 5.06 5.92
CA GLU A 153 -21.64 5.95 4.74
C GLU A 153 -22.14 7.36 5.10
N SER A 154 -23.17 7.47 5.94
CA SER A 154 -23.67 8.77 6.41
C SER A 154 -22.64 9.56 7.24
N LEU A 155 -21.80 8.89 8.02
CA LEU A 155 -20.72 9.53 8.77
C LEU A 155 -19.67 10.10 7.81
N ILE A 156 -19.34 9.35 6.76
CA ILE A 156 -18.38 9.75 5.74
C ILE A 156 -18.91 10.89 4.89
N GLN A 157 -20.18 10.83 4.47
CA GLN A 157 -20.81 11.90 3.70
C GLN A 157 -20.77 13.22 4.49
N ASN A 158 -20.95 13.20 5.81
CA ASN A 158 -20.78 14.40 6.63
C ASN A 158 -19.34 14.93 6.63
N LEU A 159 -18.34 14.06 6.71
CA LEU A 159 -16.92 14.44 6.66
C LEU A 159 -16.50 14.93 5.27
N ILE A 160 -16.96 14.27 4.20
CA ILE A 160 -16.76 14.64 2.80
C ILE A 160 -17.49 15.94 2.47
N ASN A 161 -18.66 16.21 3.05
CA ASN A 161 -19.34 17.49 2.85
C ASN A 161 -18.63 18.65 3.59
N GLN A 162 -17.84 18.34 4.62
CA GLN A 162 -17.06 19.33 5.37
C GLN A 162 -15.69 19.64 4.74
N GLN A 163 -15.15 18.74 3.92
CA GLN A 163 -13.90 18.93 3.19
C GLN A 163 -14.19 18.72 1.72
N ASN A 164 -14.04 19.71 0.83
CA ASN A 164 -14.32 19.65 -0.63
C ASN A 164 -13.69 18.42 -1.36
N PHE A 165 -14.13 17.21 -1.07
CA PHE A 165 -13.61 15.97 -1.60
C PHE A 165 -14.33 15.76 -2.92
N GLN A 166 -13.59 15.76 -4.02
CA GLN A 166 -14.17 15.34 -5.29
C GLN A 166 -14.61 13.89 -5.16
N LEU A 167 -15.88 13.62 -5.47
CA LEU A 167 -16.41 12.26 -5.58
C LEU A 167 -15.57 11.51 -6.62
N GLN A 168 -14.64 10.69 -6.14
CA GLN A 168 -13.92 9.77 -7.00
C GLN A 168 -14.89 8.70 -7.48
N ILE A 169 -14.63 8.23 -8.70
CA ILE A 169 -15.36 7.14 -9.32
C ILE A 169 -15.22 5.91 -8.41
N SER A 170 -16.22 5.01 -8.38
CA SER A 170 -16.11 3.77 -7.60
C SER A 170 -14.78 3.06 -7.92
N VAL A 171 -14.00 2.70 -6.90
CA VAL A 171 -12.72 1.96 -7.04
C VAL A 171 -12.87 0.77 -7.99
N ASN A 172 -14.01 0.06 -7.94
CA ASN A 172 -14.27 -1.06 -8.85
C ASN A 172 -14.32 -0.65 -10.33
N LYS A 173 -14.91 0.52 -10.63
CA LYS A 173 -14.97 1.03 -11.99
C LYS A 173 -13.58 1.48 -12.47
N GLU A 174 -12.81 2.16 -11.63
CA GLU A 174 -11.42 2.52 -11.92
C GLU A 174 -10.54 1.29 -12.17
N MET A 175 -10.66 0.26 -11.32
CA MET A 175 -9.91 -0.99 -11.47
C MET A 175 -10.30 -1.77 -12.74
N ASN A 176 -11.57 -1.71 -13.15
CA ASN A 176 -12.02 -2.30 -14.42
C ASN A 176 -11.49 -1.54 -15.63
N GLU A 177 -11.49 -0.21 -15.60
CA GLU A 177 -10.94 0.60 -16.68
C GLU A 177 -9.44 0.38 -16.83
N LEU A 178 -8.71 0.35 -15.72
CA LEU A 178 -7.29 0.03 -15.72
C LEU A 178 -7.06 -1.39 -16.25
N ARG A 179 -7.84 -2.40 -15.80
CA ARG A 179 -7.80 -3.76 -16.34
C ARG A 179 -7.99 -3.79 -17.86
N ASN A 180 -8.94 -3.03 -18.39
CA ASN A 180 -9.22 -2.99 -19.82
C ASN A 180 -8.02 -2.42 -20.60
N ILE A 181 -7.41 -1.34 -20.11
CA ILE A 181 -6.17 -0.77 -20.68
C ILE A 181 -5.05 -1.84 -20.69
N LEU A 182 -4.88 -2.56 -19.59
CA LEU A 182 -3.88 -3.64 -19.50
C LEU A 182 -4.15 -4.77 -20.52
N MET A 183 -5.41 -5.18 -20.66
CA MET A 183 -5.81 -6.25 -21.58
C MET A 183 -5.74 -5.84 -23.04
N GLU A 184 -6.06 -4.59 -23.38
CA GLU A 184 -5.95 -4.05 -24.74
C GLU A 184 -4.50 -4.07 -25.21
N VAL A 185 -3.57 -3.63 -24.36
CA VAL A 185 -2.13 -3.66 -24.65
C VAL A 185 -1.67 -5.10 -24.89
N LYS A 186 -2.08 -6.04 -24.04
CA LYS A 186 -1.77 -7.47 -24.19
C LYS A 186 -2.29 -8.04 -25.52
N ASN A 187 -3.50 -7.67 -25.93
CA ASN A 187 -4.12 -8.18 -27.17
C ASN A 187 -3.54 -7.51 -28.43
N SER A 188 -3.00 -6.29 -28.33
CA SER A 188 -2.33 -5.61 -29.45
C SER A 188 -0.93 -6.14 -29.76
N SER A 189 -0.32 -6.91 -28.86
CA SER A 189 0.94 -7.63 -29.08
C SER A 189 0.75 -8.78 -30.10
N SER A 190 0.77 -8.47 -31.40
CA SER A 190 1.02 -9.45 -32.46
C SER A 190 2.50 -9.88 -32.44
N SER A 191 2.80 -11.11 -32.90
CA SER A 191 4.12 -11.74 -32.78
C SER A 191 5.30 -10.98 -33.42
N ASP A 192 5.00 -9.99 -34.25
CA ASP A 192 5.97 -9.30 -35.11
C ASP A 192 6.17 -7.82 -34.74
N GLU A 193 5.47 -7.28 -33.73
CA GLU A 193 5.74 -5.91 -33.25
C GLU A 193 6.90 -5.87 -32.26
N GLU A 194 7.81 -4.91 -32.46
CA GLU A 194 8.98 -4.68 -31.63
C GLU A 194 8.53 -4.29 -30.20
N GLU A 195 8.97 -5.06 -29.20
CA GLU A 195 8.54 -4.96 -27.78
C GLU A 195 8.61 -3.52 -27.23
N ASN A 196 9.60 -2.74 -27.65
CA ASN A 196 9.76 -1.33 -27.28
C ASN A 196 8.59 -0.45 -27.71
N LYS A 197 7.98 -0.73 -28.87
CA LYS A 197 6.82 0.01 -29.38
C LYS A 197 5.57 -0.28 -28.55
N ILE A 198 5.40 -1.53 -28.14
CA ILE A 198 4.30 -1.95 -27.25
C ILE A 198 4.44 -1.26 -25.88
N ILE A 199 5.65 -1.27 -25.30
CA ILE A 199 5.96 -0.59 -24.04
C ILE A 199 5.72 0.93 -24.16
N GLY A 200 6.11 1.55 -25.27
CA GLY A 200 5.87 2.97 -25.52
C GLY A 200 4.38 3.33 -25.57
N ASN A 201 3.58 2.52 -26.28
CA ASN A 201 2.12 2.69 -26.33
C ASN A 201 1.48 2.49 -24.95
N PHE A 202 1.93 1.47 -24.22
CA PHE A 202 1.49 1.20 -22.86
C PHE A 202 1.77 2.37 -21.93
N SER A 203 2.98 2.92 -22.01
CA SER A 203 3.40 4.08 -21.22
C SER A 203 2.48 5.29 -21.40
N ARG A 204 2.15 5.64 -22.66
CA ARG A 204 1.24 6.76 -22.96
C ARG A 204 -0.16 6.53 -22.40
N ARG A 205 -0.69 5.31 -22.53
CA ARG A 205 -2.03 4.96 -22.05
C ARG A 205 -2.15 5.04 -20.54
N ILE A 206 -1.10 4.62 -19.82
CA ILE A 206 -1.03 4.78 -18.36
C ILE A 206 -0.95 6.26 -18.00
N TYR A 207 -0.12 7.04 -18.67
CA TYR A 207 -0.04 8.49 -18.47
C TYR A 207 -1.42 9.16 -18.64
N GLU A 208 -2.09 8.90 -19.76
CA GLU A 208 -3.42 9.44 -20.07
C GLU A 208 -4.44 9.08 -18.98
N TYR A 209 -4.50 7.81 -18.59
CA TYR A 209 -5.43 7.33 -17.56
C TYR A 209 -5.33 8.09 -16.23
N PHE A 210 -4.11 8.31 -15.75
CA PHE A 210 -3.89 9.03 -14.49
C PHE A 210 -4.07 10.54 -14.66
N ARG A 211 -3.65 11.11 -15.80
CA ARG A 211 -3.79 12.53 -16.08
C ARG A 211 -5.25 12.98 -16.19
N GLU A 212 -6.10 12.20 -16.84
CA GLU A 212 -7.55 12.46 -16.95
C GLU A 212 -8.24 12.51 -15.58
N ARG A 213 -7.65 11.87 -14.57
CA ARG A 213 -8.14 11.84 -13.18
C ARG A 213 -7.53 12.92 -12.29
N GLY A 214 -6.73 13.81 -12.86
CA GLY A 214 -5.99 14.82 -12.11
C GLY A 214 -4.89 14.24 -11.21
N ILE A 215 -4.49 12.98 -11.44
CA ILE A 215 -3.43 12.32 -10.69
C ILE A 215 -2.10 12.57 -11.43
N SER A 216 -1.23 13.36 -10.82
CA SER A 216 0.14 13.54 -11.33
C SER A 216 1.03 12.42 -10.82
N LEU A 217 1.62 11.65 -11.74
CA LEU A 217 2.60 10.63 -11.39
C LEU A 217 4.00 11.26 -11.33
N PRO A 218 4.79 11.00 -10.29
CA PRO A 218 6.15 11.56 -10.16
C PRO A 218 7.13 11.13 -11.26
N PHE A 219 6.78 10.06 -11.98
CA PHE A 219 7.54 9.47 -13.06
C PHE A 219 6.87 9.67 -14.42
N ALA A 220 5.88 10.57 -14.51
CA ALA A 220 5.34 11.07 -15.76
C ALA A 220 6.18 12.22 -16.30
N ASP A 221 6.31 12.27 -17.62
CA ASP A 221 6.80 13.44 -18.35
C ASP A 221 5.60 14.13 -19.02
N ASP A 222 5.13 15.20 -18.40
CA ASP A 222 3.98 15.97 -18.89
C ASP A 222 4.24 16.59 -20.28
N ASN A 223 5.50 16.82 -20.67
CA ASN A 223 5.82 17.40 -21.99
C ASN A 223 5.65 16.36 -23.10
N ASN A 224 6.08 15.12 -22.83
CA ASN A 224 6.07 14.02 -23.81
C ASN A 224 4.85 13.09 -23.65
N GLN A 225 4.01 13.33 -22.65
CA GLN A 225 2.77 12.60 -22.37
C GLN A 225 2.97 11.10 -22.20
N TRP A 226 4.00 10.71 -21.44
CA TRP A 226 4.30 9.31 -21.14
C TRP A 226 4.77 9.14 -19.69
N ILE A 227 4.81 7.90 -19.22
CA ILE A 227 5.56 7.55 -18.02
C ILE A 227 6.97 7.05 -18.39
N ASP A 228 7.91 7.13 -17.44
CA ASP A 228 9.28 6.64 -17.59
C ASP A 228 9.32 5.25 -18.23
N PHE A 229 10.15 5.08 -19.27
CA PHE A 229 10.15 3.88 -20.10
C PHE A 229 10.53 2.62 -19.30
N GLU A 230 11.46 2.72 -18.36
CA GLU A 230 11.83 1.57 -17.52
C GLU A 230 10.68 1.21 -16.57
N GLN A 231 9.95 2.19 -16.02
CA GLN A 231 8.74 1.92 -15.24
C GLN A 231 7.66 1.22 -16.08
N ALA A 232 7.41 1.72 -17.29
CA ALA A 232 6.45 1.12 -18.22
C ALA A 232 6.88 -0.30 -18.63
N ARG A 233 8.16 -0.51 -18.88
CA ARG A 233 8.74 -1.82 -19.22
C ARG A 233 8.62 -2.79 -18.07
N ASN A 234 8.97 -2.40 -16.85
CA ASN A 234 8.84 -3.25 -15.66
C ASN A 234 7.38 -3.65 -15.44
N LEU A 235 6.46 -2.69 -15.55
CA LEU A 235 5.03 -2.94 -15.45
C LEU A 235 4.57 -3.89 -16.58
N TYR A 236 4.97 -3.66 -17.83
CA TYR A 236 4.64 -4.53 -18.96
C TYR A 236 5.17 -5.97 -18.79
N LEU A 237 6.43 -6.13 -18.38
CA LEU A 237 7.06 -7.44 -18.18
C LEU A 237 6.40 -8.23 -17.04
N GLN A 238 6.00 -7.56 -15.96
CA GLN A 238 5.30 -8.20 -14.85
C GLN A 238 3.83 -8.54 -15.16
N LEU A 239 3.26 -7.96 -16.23
CA LEU A 239 1.93 -8.28 -16.74
C LEU A 239 1.94 -9.44 -17.76
N ARG A 240 3.12 -9.87 -18.20
CA ARG A 240 3.29 -11.02 -19.09
C ARG A 240 3.21 -12.30 -18.24
N PRO A 241 2.38 -13.30 -18.61
CA PRO A 241 2.31 -14.57 -17.90
C PRO A 241 3.61 -15.36 -18.00
#